data_AF-A0A416ZS17-F1
#
_entry.id   AF-A0A416ZS17-F1
#
_cell.length_a   1.000
_cell.length_b   1.000
_cell.length_c   1.000
_cell.angle_alpha   90.00
_cell.angle_beta   90.00
_cell.angle_gamma   90.00
#
_symmetry.space_group_name_H-M   'P 1'
#
loop_
_entity.id
_entity.type
_entity.pdbx_description
1 polymer ?
#
loop_
_entity_poly.entity_id
_entity_poly.type
_entity_poly.pdbx_seq_one_letter_code
_entity_poly.pdbx_strand_id
1 'polypeptide(L)'
;MKIDKSYISSQNTYPYNNPQCIVVHNTDNFEPTANARAHARAQHHGNFSGMSAHYYVDDSDTAYQAAPHNLGCWHVGINYGNGNLFGSYGNRNSIGVEMCVQGGYNYEKAFQNTVALVRQLMKETGIPASRVYRHLDICSKNCPSQIIAKGDWMRFKRLISGGSSESSGNNTSGEEIYKPGVYKVNDTELNIRIAPNAECKIVGVIRDQGSYTITKIQNGSWGKLLSGAGWINCHKKYCTYGGTASAQKPDAKAISVDGVWGSELTRRLQEIFGTPQDGRISNQPTSNRECCVGITVAEWSTKLSGGSALIRKLQEWAETTEDGYIGPQTIRALQKKLGTPVDGVISYPSAMVRALQEWCNRQ
;
A
#
# COMPACT_ATOMS: atom_id res chain seq x y z
N MET A 1 -2.11 -28.03 -13.86
CA MET A 1 -1.09 -28.05 -14.94
C MET A 1 -0.42 -29.42 -14.96
N LYS A 2 0.39 -29.76 -15.96
CA LYS A 2 1.14 -31.03 -15.93
C LYS A 2 2.28 -30.94 -14.92
N ILE A 3 2.42 -31.97 -14.08
CA ILE A 3 3.55 -32.11 -13.15
C ILE A 3 4.30 -33.39 -13.51
N ASP A 4 5.55 -33.24 -13.91
CA ASP A 4 6.48 -34.36 -14.12
C ASP A 4 7.15 -34.71 -12.79
N LYS A 5 7.16 -36.01 -12.48
CA LYS A 5 7.68 -36.59 -11.23
C LYS A 5 8.92 -37.46 -11.45
N SER A 6 9.47 -37.50 -12.67
CA SER A 6 10.61 -38.35 -13.01
C SER A 6 11.92 -37.97 -12.29
N TYR A 7 12.01 -36.75 -11.76
CA TYR A 7 13.18 -36.22 -11.07
C TYR A 7 13.04 -36.17 -9.54
N ILE A 8 11.96 -36.74 -8.97
CA ILE A 8 11.83 -36.85 -7.51
C ILE A 8 13.01 -37.63 -6.94
N SER A 9 13.71 -37.07 -5.95
CA SER A 9 14.79 -37.74 -5.24
C SER A 9 14.85 -37.29 -3.78
N SER A 10 15.64 -37.98 -2.97
CA SER A 10 16.01 -37.58 -1.61
C SER A 10 17.31 -36.76 -1.55
N GLN A 11 17.92 -36.44 -2.70
CA GLN A 11 19.19 -35.71 -2.75
C GLN A 11 19.04 -34.30 -2.20
N ASN A 12 19.99 -33.90 -1.35
CA ASN A 12 20.00 -32.61 -0.67
C ASN A 12 18.64 -32.26 -0.01
N THR A 13 18.08 -33.21 0.75
CA THR A 13 16.84 -33.02 1.52
C THR A 13 17.06 -33.30 3.01
N TYR A 14 16.12 -32.87 3.85
CA TYR A 14 15.98 -33.32 5.23
C TYR A 14 15.10 -34.56 5.29
N PRO A 15 15.31 -35.46 6.27
CA PRO A 15 14.55 -36.71 6.40
C PRO A 15 13.07 -36.50 6.77
N TYR A 16 12.65 -35.28 7.11
CA TYR A 16 11.28 -34.98 7.51
C TYR A 16 10.84 -33.58 7.10
N ASN A 17 9.57 -33.47 6.72
CA ASN A 17 8.83 -32.23 6.50
C ASN A 17 7.36 -32.44 6.85
N ASN A 18 6.77 -31.45 7.54
CA ASN A 18 5.34 -31.38 7.79
C ASN A 18 4.78 -30.09 7.20
N PRO A 19 4.46 -30.05 5.90
CA PRO A 19 4.01 -28.84 5.22
C PRO A 19 2.83 -28.16 5.93
N GLN A 20 3.07 -26.95 6.43
CA GLN A 20 2.03 -26.07 7.00
C GLN A 20 1.80 -24.82 6.13
N CYS A 21 2.73 -24.52 5.23
CA CYS A 21 2.65 -23.40 4.29
C CYS A 21 3.35 -23.72 2.95
N ILE A 22 3.11 -22.88 1.94
CA ILE A 22 3.82 -22.91 0.65
C ILE A 22 4.65 -21.63 0.54
N VAL A 23 5.93 -21.75 0.18
CA VAL A 23 6.84 -20.62 -0.01
C VAL A 23 7.20 -20.49 -1.49
N VAL A 24 6.84 -19.35 -2.07
CA VAL A 24 7.11 -19.04 -3.48
C VAL A 24 8.44 -18.29 -3.61
N HIS A 25 9.24 -18.71 -4.59
CA HIS A 25 10.58 -18.20 -4.88
C HIS A 25 10.73 -17.85 -6.36
N ASN A 26 11.78 -17.10 -6.68
CA ASN A 26 12.36 -17.05 -8.02
C ASN A 26 13.76 -17.64 -7.95
N THR A 27 14.14 -18.40 -8.98
CA THR A 27 15.46 -19.05 -9.01
C THR A 27 16.60 -18.04 -9.07
N ASP A 28 16.33 -16.84 -9.57
CA ASP A 28 17.31 -15.78 -9.87
C ASP A 28 18.51 -16.28 -10.69
N ASN A 29 18.28 -17.36 -11.45
CA ASN A 29 19.22 -17.93 -12.40
C ASN A 29 18.77 -17.55 -13.82
N PHE A 30 19.39 -16.51 -14.36
CA PHE A 30 19.05 -15.91 -15.65
C PHE A 30 19.76 -16.56 -16.83
N GLU A 31 20.53 -17.63 -16.61
CA GLU A 31 21.16 -18.38 -17.70
C GLU A 31 20.07 -18.98 -18.62
N PRO A 32 20.16 -18.84 -19.96
CA PRO A 32 19.11 -19.30 -20.89
C PRO A 32 18.72 -20.78 -20.76
N THR A 33 19.64 -21.63 -20.28
CA THR A 33 19.41 -23.07 -20.12
C THR A 33 18.88 -23.46 -18.75
N ALA A 34 18.74 -22.52 -17.82
CA ALA A 34 18.33 -22.75 -16.43
C ALA A 34 16.80 -22.86 -16.25
N ASN A 35 16.14 -23.64 -17.10
CA ASN A 35 14.69 -23.86 -17.05
C ASN A 35 14.29 -24.85 -15.92
N ALA A 36 13.00 -25.14 -15.78
CA ALA A 36 12.48 -25.97 -14.69
C ALA A 36 13.01 -27.41 -14.74
N ARG A 37 13.10 -27.99 -15.95
CA ARG A 37 13.67 -29.33 -16.15
C ARG A 37 15.14 -29.38 -15.74
N ALA A 38 15.92 -28.36 -16.12
CA ALA A 38 17.34 -28.29 -15.82
C ALA A 38 17.60 -28.26 -14.31
N HIS A 39 16.84 -27.44 -13.56
CA HIS A 39 16.93 -27.37 -12.11
C HIS A 39 16.53 -28.68 -11.44
N ALA A 40 15.40 -29.28 -11.82
CA ALA A 40 14.95 -30.56 -11.26
C ALA A 40 15.97 -31.69 -11.52
N ARG A 41 16.51 -31.77 -12.74
CA ARG A 41 17.57 -32.72 -13.10
C ARG A 41 18.85 -32.49 -12.32
N ALA A 42 19.28 -31.23 -12.15
CA ALA A 42 20.48 -30.90 -11.40
C ALA A 42 20.35 -31.31 -9.91
N GLN A 43 19.19 -31.06 -9.28
CA GLN A 43 18.91 -31.54 -7.93
C GLN A 43 18.93 -33.07 -7.86
N HIS A 44 18.27 -33.74 -8.80
CA HIS A 44 18.20 -35.20 -8.88
C HIS A 44 19.59 -35.86 -8.99
N HIS A 45 20.51 -35.26 -9.75
CA HIS A 45 21.87 -35.75 -9.91
C HIS A 45 22.83 -35.35 -8.77
N GLY A 46 22.34 -34.64 -7.74
CA GLY A 46 23.18 -34.22 -6.61
C GLY A 46 24.11 -33.04 -6.92
N ASN A 47 23.81 -32.25 -7.95
CA ASN A 47 24.65 -31.10 -8.33
C ASN A 47 24.42 -29.86 -7.44
N PHE A 48 23.48 -29.92 -6.48
CA PHE A 48 23.23 -28.86 -5.53
C PHE A 48 23.80 -29.20 -4.15
N SER A 49 24.41 -28.20 -3.50
CA SER A 49 24.89 -28.29 -2.12
C SER A 49 24.28 -27.15 -1.32
N GLY A 50 23.59 -27.49 -0.21
CA GLY A 50 22.98 -26.49 0.67
C GLY A 50 21.78 -25.73 0.10
N MET A 51 21.28 -26.11 -1.09
CA MET A 51 20.05 -25.57 -1.69
C MET A 51 19.20 -26.62 -2.40
N SER A 52 17.89 -26.62 -2.17
CA SER A 52 16.95 -27.49 -2.89
C SER A 52 15.54 -26.94 -2.78
N ALA A 53 14.65 -27.33 -3.70
CA ALA A 53 13.23 -27.00 -3.65
C ALA A 53 12.37 -28.24 -3.96
N HIS A 54 11.08 -28.17 -3.63
CA HIS A 54 10.14 -29.25 -3.95
C HIS A 54 9.69 -29.19 -5.40
N TYR A 55 9.51 -27.99 -5.95
CA TYR A 55 9.03 -27.79 -7.31
C TYR A 55 9.80 -26.71 -8.06
N TYR A 56 9.96 -26.93 -9.35
CA TYR A 56 10.43 -25.95 -10.33
C TYR A 56 9.38 -25.77 -11.43
N VAL A 57 9.09 -24.53 -11.79
CA VAL A 57 8.11 -24.18 -12.83
C VAL A 57 8.62 -23.01 -13.67
N ASP A 58 8.48 -23.10 -14.98
CA ASP A 58 8.87 -22.07 -15.95
C ASP A 58 7.67 -21.73 -16.85
N ASP A 59 7.94 -21.11 -18.00
CA ASP A 59 6.97 -20.77 -19.04
C ASP A 59 6.67 -21.92 -20.03
N SER A 60 7.14 -23.13 -19.78
CA SER A 60 6.70 -24.33 -20.50
C SER A 60 5.39 -24.88 -19.92
N ASP A 61 4.80 -25.90 -20.53
CA ASP A 61 3.52 -26.45 -20.08
C ASP A 61 3.67 -27.51 -18.95
N THR A 62 4.90 -27.74 -18.47
CA THR A 62 5.23 -28.79 -17.48
C THR A 62 6.02 -28.22 -16.31
N ALA A 63 5.51 -28.40 -15.09
CA ALA A 63 6.28 -28.22 -13.85
C ALA A 63 6.97 -29.52 -13.47
N TYR A 64 8.05 -29.43 -12.69
CA TYR A 64 8.81 -30.59 -12.23
C TYR A 64 8.82 -30.66 -10.71
N GLN A 65 8.43 -31.82 -10.17
CA GLN A 65 8.61 -32.14 -8.77
C GLN A 65 10.00 -32.76 -8.57
N ALA A 66 10.82 -32.18 -7.69
CA ALA A 66 12.20 -32.60 -7.43
C ALA A 66 12.38 -33.30 -6.08
N ALA A 67 11.44 -33.12 -5.14
CA ALA A 67 11.43 -33.80 -3.83
C ALA A 67 10.00 -34.16 -3.40
N PRO A 68 9.81 -35.26 -2.67
CA PRO A 68 8.51 -35.59 -2.08
C PRO A 68 8.19 -34.64 -0.91
N HIS A 69 6.90 -34.39 -0.64
CA HIS A 69 6.49 -33.41 0.37
C HIS A 69 6.87 -33.78 1.81
N ASN A 70 7.09 -35.06 2.10
CA ASN A 70 7.50 -35.56 3.41
C ASN A 70 9.00 -35.36 3.71
N LEU A 71 9.79 -34.91 2.72
CA LEU A 71 11.19 -34.55 2.90
C LEU A 71 11.35 -33.02 2.85
N GLY A 72 12.18 -32.49 3.73
CA GLY A 72 12.42 -31.04 3.79
C GLY A 72 13.40 -30.61 2.72
N CYS A 73 13.27 -29.40 2.19
CA CYS A 73 14.21 -28.86 1.20
C CYS A 73 14.95 -27.65 1.79
N TRP A 74 16.15 -27.36 1.30
CA TRP A 74 16.97 -26.23 1.73
C TRP A 74 16.63 -24.99 0.90
N HIS A 75 15.45 -24.39 1.14
CA HIS A 75 14.98 -23.23 0.37
C HIS A 75 14.72 -21.97 1.22
N VAL A 76 14.71 -22.10 2.55
CA VAL A 76 14.68 -20.99 3.51
C VAL A 76 16.05 -20.93 4.18
N GLY A 77 16.78 -19.85 3.92
CA GLY A 77 18.13 -19.63 4.41
C GLY A 77 18.16 -19.10 5.86
N ILE A 78 18.97 -18.06 6.08
CA ILE A 78 19.05 -17.35 7.35
C ILE A 78 17.97 -16.26 7.46
N ASN A 79 17.81 -15.72 8.67
CA ASN A 79 16.94 -14.58 8.90
C ASN A 79 17.64 -13.25 8.57
N TYR A 80 17.07 -12.46 7.65
CA TYR A 80 17.59 -11.15 7.26
C TYR A 80 16.87 -9.96 7.92
N GLY A 81 15.84 -10.20 8.74
CA GLY A 81 15.01 -9.12 9.30
C GLY A 81 14.28 -9.46 10.59
N ASN A 82 13.61 -8.45 11.15
CA ASN A 82 12.82 -8.59 12.38
C ASN A 82 11.32 -8.59 12.07
N GLY A 83 10.53 -9.32 12.87
CA GLY A 83 9.06 -9.34 12.77
C GLY A 83 8.51 -10.08 11.55
N ASN A 84 9.30 -10.99 10.96
CA ASN A 84 8.87 -11.87 9.88
C ASN A 84 8.44 -13.25 10.43
N LEU A 85 8.14 -14.20 9.54
CA LEU A 85 7.67 -15.53 9.92
C LEU A 85 8.82 -16.54 10.14
N PHE A 86 10.06 -16.06 10.27
CA PHE A 86 11.22 -16.92 10.44
C PHE A 86 11.10 -17.70 11.75
N GLY A 87 11.38 -19.00 11.70
CA GLY A 87 11.21 -19.91 12.84
C GLY A 87 9.77 -20.41 13.01
N SER A 88 8.76 -19.66 12.57
CA SER A 88 7.37 -20.17 12.46
C SER A 88 7.23 -21.09 11.25
N TYR A 89 7.82 -20.69 10.12
CA TYR A 89 7.90 -21.52 8.92
C TYR A 89 9.34 -21.57 8.38
N GLY A 90 9.70 -22.68 7.74
CA GLY A 90 11.04 -22.91 7.21
C GLY A 90 11.15 -24.25 6.47
N ASN A 91 12.38 -24.75 6.34
CA ASN A 91 12.75 -25.90 5.50
C ASN A 91 12.03 -27.23 5.83
N ARG A 92 11.46 -27.38 7.04
CA ARG A 92 10.88 -28.64 7.55
C ARG A 92 9.38 -28.55 7.86
N ASN A 93 8.74 -27.45 7.52
CA ASN A 93 7.29 -27.33 7.61
C ASN A 93 6.68 -26.51 6.47
N SER A 94 7.30 -26.55 5.30
CA SER A 94 6.82 -25.84 4.11
C SER A 94 7.15 -26.57 2.82
N ILE A 95 6.46 -26.17 1.73
CA ILE A 95 6.75 -26.59 0.36
C ILE A 95 7.35 -25.41 -0.40
N GLY A 96 8.57 -25.55 -0.89
CA GLY A 96 9.27 -24.57 -1.72
C GLY A 96 8.91 -24.72 -3.20
N VAL A 97 8.42 -23.64 -3.80
CA VAL A 97 8.08 -23.56 -5.23
C VAL A 97 8.93 -22.47 -5.90
N GLU A 98 9.79 -22.89 -6.82
CA GLU A 98 10.67 -22.02 -7.59
C GLU A 98 10.07 -21.69 -8.95
N MET A 99 9.75 -20.41 -9.18
CA MET A 99 9.46 -19.91 -10.53
C MET A 99 10.79 -19.55 -11.22
N CYS A 100 11.15 -20.31 -12.25
CA CYS A 100 12.35 -20.11 -13.04
C CYS A 100 12.28 -18.79 -13.84
N VAL A 101 13.43 -18.13 -13.96
CA VAL A 101 13.58 -16.83 -14.62
C VAL A 101 14.70 -16.86 -15.67
N GLN A 102 14.87 -18.02 -16.32
CA GLN A 102 15.93 -18.26 -17.30
C GLN A 102 15.90 -17.24 -18.45
N GLY A 103 17.04 -16.95 -19.06
CA GLY A 103 17.14 -15.99 -20.15
C GLY A 103 16.15 -16.27 -21.29
N GLY A 104 15.35 -15.25 -21.63
CA GLY A 104 14.34 -15.34 -22.70
C GLY A 104 12.97 -15.88 -22.28
N TYR A 105 12.74 -16.20 -20.99
CA TYR A 105 11.44 -16.67 -20.51
C TYR A 105 10.31 -15.64 -20.69
N ASN A 106 9.10 -16.13 -20.92
CA ASN A 106 7.89 -15.34 -20.84
C ASN A 106 7.40 -15.24 -19.38
N TYR A 107 7.61 -14.07 -18.77
CA TYR A 107 7.20 -13.81 -17.39
C TYR A 107 5.73 -14.12 -17.12
N GLU A 108 4.80 -13.65 -17.96
CA GLU A 108 3.37 -13.82 -17.72
C GLU A 108 2.98 -15.30 -17.73
N LYS A 109 3.55 -16.08 -18.68
CA LYS A 109 3.31 -17.51 -18.75
C LYS A 109 3.90 -18.24 -17.54
N ALA A 110 5.14 -17.96 -17.16
CA ALA A 110 5.76 -18.53 -15.95
C ALA A 110 4.96 -18.18 -14.67
N PHE A 111 4.48 -16.94 -14.57
CA PHE A 111 3.64 -16.49 -13.45
C PHE A 111 2.31 -17.26 -13.37
N GLN A 112 1.58 -17.38 -14.48
CA GLN A 112 0.32 -18.14 -14.52
C GLN A 112 0.52 -19.63 -14.26
N ASN A 113 1.60 -20.21 -14.77
CA ASN A 113 1.97 -21.59 -14.47
C ASN A 113 2.25 -21.78 -12.98
N THR A 114 2.96 -20.84 -12.35
CA THR A 114 3.22 -20.87 -10.90
C THR A 114 1.92 -20.77 -10.10
N VAL A 115 1.00 -19.89 -10.51
CA VAL A 115 -0.35 -19.82 -9.91
C VAL A 115 -1.08 -21.16 -10.04
N ALA A 116 -1.08 -21.76 -11.23
CA ALA A 116 -1.75 -23.04 -11.48
C ALA A 116 -1.16 -24.17 -10.64
N LEU A 117 0.17 -24.23 -10.52
CA LEU A 117 0.87 -25.17 -9.65
C LEU A 117 0.48 -24.98 -8.18
N VAL A 118 0.56 -23.75 -7.67
CA VAL A 118 0.25 -23.46 -6.27
C VAL A 118 -1.21 -23.78 -5.94
N ARG A 119 -2.16 -23.48 -6.83
CA ARG A 119 -3.57 -23.90 -6.66
C ARG A 119 -3.72 -25.41 -6.54
N GLN A 120 -2.99 -26.16 -7.37
CA GLN A 120 -3.01 -27.62 -7.32
C GLN A 120 -2.42 -28.13 -6.01
N LEU A 121 -1.29 -27.58 -5.56
CA LEU A 121 -0.68 -27.92 -4.27
C LEU A 121 -1.59 -27.56 -3.08
N MET A 122 -2.26 -26.42 -3.10
CA MET A 122 -3.25 -26.03 -2.08
C MET A 122 -4.38 -27.05 -2.00
N LYS A 123 -4.89 -27.51 -3.17
CA LYS A 123 -5.93 -28.53 -3.22
C LYS A 123 -5.44 -29.89 -2.70
N GLU A 124 -4.23 -30.29 -3.05
CA GLU A 124 -3.64 -31.57 -2.65
C GLU A 124 -3.31 -31.63 -1.15
N THR A 125 -2.87 -30.51 -0.57
CA THR A 125 -2.37 -30.45 0.82
C THR A 125 -3.38 -29.90 1.81
N GLY A 126 -4.44 -29.23 1.34
CA GLY A 126 -5.36 -28.48 2.19
C GLY A 126 -4.78 -27.17 2.74
N ILE A 127 -3.56 -26.78 2.35
CA ILE A 127 -2.95 -25.52 2.78
C ILE A 127 -3.76 -24.35 2.19
N PRO A 128 -4.32 -23.46 3.02
CA PRO A 128 -5.16 -22.37 2.54
C PRO A 128 -4.32 -21.29 1.87
N ALA A 129 -4.96 -20.49 1.01
CA ALA A 129 -4.30 -19.38 0.33
C ALA A 129 -3.60 -18.43 1.32
N SER A 130 -4.14 -18.22 2.53
CA SER A 130 -3.54 -17.37 3.58
C SER A 130 -2.17 -17.85 4.04
N ARG A 131 -1.84 -19.14 3.89
CA ARG A 131 -0.54 -19.74 4.20
C ARG A 131 0.33 -19.99 2.97
N VAL A 132 0.14 -19.16 1.95
CA VAL A 132 1.07 -19.03 0.81
C VAL A 132 1.85 -17.73 0.97
N TYR A 133 3.17 -17.85 1.11
CA TYR A 133 4.08 -16.78 1.48
C TYR A 133 5.18 -16.61 0.43
N ARG A 134 5.77 -15.41 0.38
CA ARG A 134 7.06 -15.18 -0.29
C ARG A 134 8.19 -15.64 0.63
N HIS A 135 9.35 -15.95 0.06
CA HIS A 135 10.58 -16.06 0.86
C HIS A 135 10.84 -14.77 1.68
N LEU A 136 10.49 -13.61 1.12
CA LEU A 136 10.49 -12.31 1.82
C LEU A 136 9.65 -12.30 3.10
N ASP A 137 8.46 -12.90 3.07
CA ASP A 137 7.57 -12.92 4.25
C ASP A 137 8.12 -13.87 5.34
N ILE A 138 8.89 -14.89 4.93
CA ILE A 138 9.51 -15.84 5.84
C ILE A 138 10.77 -15.27 6.47
N CYS A 139 11.77 -14.86 5.69
CA CYS A 139 13.09 -14.52 6.23
C CYS A 139 13.59 -13.13 5.82
N SER A 140 12.76 -12.32 5.17
CA SER A 140 13.12 -10.99 4.65
C SER A 140 14.13 -10.97 3.49
N LYS A 141 14.43 -12.13 2.87
CA LYS A 141 15.15 -12.16 1.57
C LYS A 141 14.27 -11.55 0.47
N ASN A 142 14.83 -10.69 -0.38
CA ASN A 142 14.11 -10.10 -1.54
C ASN A 142 13.82 -11.14 -2.64
N CYS A 143 12.94 -12.10 -2.36
CA CYS A 143 12.56 -13.21 -3.22
C CYS A 143 11.09 -13.56 -2.94
N PRO A 144 10.24 -13.82 -3.96
CA PRO A 144 10.51 -13.94 -5.40
C PRO A 144 10.79 -12.58 -6.07
N SER A 145 12.01 -12.40 -6.60
CA SER A 145 12.53 -11.09 -7.02
C SER A 145 11.70 -10.44 -8.13
N GLN A 146 11.30 -11.20 -9.15
CA GLN A 146 10.59 -10.71 -10.33
C GLN A 146 9.13 -10.37 -10.00
N ILE A 147 8.49 -11.20 -9.18
CA ILE A 147 7.12 -10.96 -8.71
C ILE A 147 7.08 -9.71 -7.80
N ILE A 148 8.10 -9.52 -6.95
CA ILE A 148 8.23 -8.32 -6.12
C ILE A 148 8.48 -7.08 -6.99
N ALA A 149 9.46 -7.13 -7.91
CA ALA A 149 9.82 -6.01 -8.77
C ALA A 149 8.65 -5.53 -9.63
N LYS A 150 7.79 -6.44 -10.08
CA LYS A 150 6.58 -6.12 -10.86
C LYS A 150 5.37 -5.76 -10.00
N GLY A 151 5.45 -5.89 -8.67
CA GLY A 151 4.35 -5.62 -7.75
C GLY A 151 3.18 -6.61 -7.87
N ASP A 152 3.45 -7.83 -8.37
CA ASP A 152 2.44 -8.81 -8.74
C ASP A 152 2.05 -9.77 -7.61
N TRP A 153 2.69 -9.70 -6.44
CA TRP A 153 2.40 -10.62 -5.35
C TRP A 153 0.91 -10.67 -4.96
N MET A 154 0.25 -9.51 -4.98
CA MET A 154 -1.17 -9.45 -4.63
C MET A 154 -2.08 -9.99 -5.75
N ARG A 155 -1.65 -9.84 -7.01
CA ARG A 155 -2.27 -10.51 -8.14
C ARG A 155 -2.14 -12.03 -8.00
N PHE A 156 -0.97 -12.51 -7.60
CA PHE A 156 -0.72 -13.92 -7.34
C PHE A 156 -1.69 -14.46 -6.28
N LYS A 157 -1.78 -13.78 -5.12
CA LYS A 157 -2.70 -14.15 -4.02
C LYS A 157 -4.17 -14.22 -4.44
N ARG A 158 -4.63 -13.28 -5.28
CA ARG A 158 -6.02 -13.29 -5.80
C ARG A 158 -6.28 -14.50 -6.70
N LEU A 159 -5.36 -14.80 -7.61
CA LEU A 159 -5.53 -15.90 -8.56
C LEU A 159 -5.49 -17.27 -7.87
N ILE A 160 -4.60 -17.46 -6.88
CA ILE A 160 -4.55 -18.72 -6.14
C ILE A 160 -5.78 -18.93 -5.24
N SER A 161 -6.41 -17.85 -4.77
CA SER A 161 -7.62 -17.91 -3.93
C SER A 161 -8.89 -18.28 -4.71
N GLY A 162 -8.82 -18.47 -6.04
CA GLY A 162 -9.98 -18.88 -6.83
C GLY A 162 -10.89 -17.74 -7.22
N GLY A 163 -10.33 -16.61 -7.66
CA GLY A 163 -11.08 -15.60 -8.38
C GLY A 163 -11.78 -16.18 -9.61
N SER A 164 -12.98 -16.69 -9.41
CA SER A 164 -14.02 -17.04 -10.37
C SER A 164 -15.34 -16.75 -9.65
N SER A 165 -16.18 -15.97 -10.30
CA SER A 165 -17.46 -15.44 -9.84
C SER A 165 -18.39 -16.50 -9.20
N GLU A 166 -19.06 -16.10 -8.11
CA GLU A 166 -20.32 -16.59 -7.51
C GLU A 166 -20.39 -18.06 -7.02
N SER A 167 -21.12 -18.47 -5.95
CA SER A 167 -22.08 -17.88 -4.98
C SER A 167 -22.01 -18.77 -3.71
N SER A 168 -22.44 -18.41 -2.49
CA SER A 168 -23.77 -17.97 -2.03
C SER A 168 -23.68 -17.55 -0.54
N GLY A 169 -24.36 -16.54 -0.01
CA GLY A 169 -25.30 -15.57 -0.59
C GLY A 169 -25.71 -14.54 0.48
N ASN A 170 -25.84 -13.27 0.07
CA ASN A 170 -27.09 -12.51 0.14
C ASN A 170 -26.89 -11.10 -0.47
N ASN A 171 -27.59 -10.87 -1.59
CA ASN A 171 -28.15 -9.63 -2.12
C ASN A 171 -27.42 -8.29 -1.87
N THR A 172 -26.69 -7.78 -2.88
CA THR A 172 -27.14 -6.71 -3.80
C THR A 172 -25.97 -6.12 -4.62
N SER A 173 -26.22 -6.00 -5.94
CA SER A 173 -25.64 -5.05 -6.92
C SER A 173 -24.13 -5.09 -7.23
N GLY A 174 -23.82 -5.44 -8.49
CA GLY A 174 -22.78 -4.88 -9.35
C GLY A 174 -21.33 -4.99 -8.88
N GLU A 175 -20.48 -5.67 -9.66
CA GLU A 175 -19.03 -5.61 -9.48
C GLU A 175 -18.55 -4.16 -9.63
N GLU A 176 -18.45 -3.44 -8.51
CA GLU A 176 -18.05 -2.03 -8.49
C GLU A 176 -16.57 -1.93 -8.87
N ILE A 177 -16.33 -1.53 -10.11
CA ILE A 177 -15.00 -1.22 -10.62
C ILE A 177 -14.54 0.09 -9.97
N TYR A 178 -13.77 -0.02 -8.89
CA TYR A 178 -13.04 1.10 -8.31
C TYR A 178 -12.02 1.61 -9.33
N LYS A 179 -11.97 2.92 -9.52
CA LYS A 179 -11.07 3.59 -10.46
C LYS A 179 -10.37 4.78 -9.82
N PRO A 180 -9.21 5.22 -10.34
CA PRO A 180 -8.59 6.48 -9.94
C PRO A 180 -9.58 7.66 -10.04
N GLY A 181 -9.36 8.67 -9.21
CA GLY A 181 -10.24 9.83 -9.09
C GLY A 181 -10.42 10.25 -7.64
N VAL A 182 -11.41 11.08 -7.38
CA VAL A 182 -11.65 11.64 -6.06
C VAL A 182 -12.55 10.69 -5.26
N TYR A 183 -12.19 10.40 -4.01
CA TYR A 183 -13.02 9.65 -3.07
C TYR A 183 -13.28 10.49 -1.82
N LYS A 184 -14.55 10.71 -1.50
CA LYS A 184 -14.98 11.28 -0.22
C LYS A 184 -14.94 10.19 0.84
N VAL A 185 -14.17 10.37 1.91
CA VAL A 185 -14.14 9.44 3.04
C VAL A 185 -15.38 9.65 3.89
N ASN A 186 -16.13 8.58 4.13
CA ASN A 186 -17.31 8.55 4.98
C ASN A 186 -17.00 7.97 6.37
N ASP A 187 -15.94 7.17 6.50
CA ASP A 187 -15.54 6.57 7.77
C ASP A 187 -14.93 7.62 8.72
N THR A 188 -15.30 7.58 9.99
CA THR A 188 -14.79 8.50 11.03
C THR A 188 -13.30 8.29 11.32
N GLU A 189 -12.77 7.08 11.09
CA GLU A 189 -11.35 6.78 11.23
C GLU A 189 -10.88 5.81 10.13
N LEU A 190 -10.48 6.34 8.97
CA LEU A 190 -9.97 5.51 7.88
C LEU A 190 -8.44 5.38 7.95
N ASN A 191 -7.97 4.17 8.24
CA ASN A 191 -6.53 3.87 8.28
C ASN A 191 -5.84 4.10 6.92
N ILE A 192 -4.75 4.84 6.93
CA ILE A 192 -3.77 4.93 5.85
C ILE A 192 -2.70 3.87 6.10
N ARG A 193 -2.43 3.05 5.10
CA ARG A 193 -1.53 1.91 5.22
C ARG A 193 -0.35 2.01 4.26
N ILE A 194 0.78 1.42 4.65
CA ILE A 194 2.00 1.47 3.84
C ILE A 194 1.88 0.73 2.51
N ALA A 195 0.97 -0.25 2.43
CA ALA A 195 0.72 -1.06 1.25
C ALA A 195 -0.80 -1.28 1.04
N PRO A 196 -1.25 -1.69 -0.16
CA PRO A 196 -2.67 -1.87 -0.47
C PRO A 196 -3.28 -3.16 0.13
N ASN A 197 -3.17 -3.36 1.44
CA ASN A 197 -3.81 -4.50 2.12
C ASN A 197 -4.06 -4.21 3.61
N ALA A 198 -5.04 -4.91 4.18
CA ALA A 198 -5.48 -4.69 5.56
C ALA A 198 -4.47 -5.14 6.64
N GLU A 199 -3.52 -6.02 6.30
CA GLU A 199 -2.58 -6.61 7.25
C GLU A 199 -1.29 -5.79 7.40
N CYS A 200 -1.01 -4.90 6.46
CA CYS A 200 0.21 -4.11 6.51
C CYS A 200 0.11 -2.93 7.50
N LYS A 201 1.29 -2.44 7.89
CA LYS A 201 1.47 -1.37 8.88
C LYS A 201 0.60 -0.16 8.57
N ILE A 202 -0.13 0.31 9.58
CA ILE A 202 -0.84 1.59 9.58
C ILE A 202 0.22 2.69 9.72
N VAL A 203 0.21 3.65 8.79
CA VAL A 203 1.15 4.78 8.72
C VAL A 203 0.48 6.12 8.94
N GLY A 204 -0.85 6.15 9.01
CA GLY A 204 -1.64 7.32 9.32
C GLY A 204 -3.11 6.94 9.43
N VAL A 205 -3.95 7.91 9.75
CA VAL A 205 -5.40 7.72 9.83
C VAL A 205 -6.07 9.02 9.40
N ILE A 206 -7.07 8.91 8.55
CA ILE A 206 -7.93 10.01 8.11
C ILE A 206 -9.09 10.12 9.10
N ARG A 207 -9.27 11.31 9.69
CA ARG A 207 -10.35 11.63 10.64
C ARG A 207 -11.23 12.78 10.20
N ASP A 208 -10.82 13.51 9.17
CA ASP A 208 -11.55 14.68 8.68
C ASP A 208 -12.70 14.33 7.74
N GLN A 209 -12.88 13.05 7.42
CA GLN A 209 -13.85 12.57 6.42
C GLN A 209 -13.73 13.35 5.10
N GLY A 210 -12.53 13.81 4.74
CA GLY A 210 -12.26 14.68 3.59
C GLY A 210 -12.42 13.97 2.23
N SER A 211 -12.23 14.73 1.15
CA SER A 211 -12.13 14.19 -0.22
C SER A 211 -10.67 14.02 -0.61
N TYR A 212 -10.31 12.86 -1.15
CA TYR A 212 -8.94 12.48 -1.42
C TYR A 212 -8.75 12.00 -2.85
N THR A 213 -7.72 12.50 -3.52
CA THR A 213 -7.37 12.07 -4.86
C THR A 213 -6.62 10.73 -4.82
N ILE A 214 -7.16 9.76 -5.54
CA ILE A 214 -6.60 8.42 -5.70
C ILE A 214 -5.97 8.31 -7.08
N THR A 215 -4.65 8.13 -7.11
CA THR A 215 -3.87 8.04 -8.36
C THR A 215 -3.85 6.64 -8.93
N LYS A 216 -4.01 5.63 -8.08
CA LYS A 216 -3.93 4.22 -8.47
C LYS A 216 -4.83 3.39 -7.59
N ILE A 217 -5.59 2.49 -8.20
CA ILE A 217 -6.33 1.44 -7.51
C ILE A 217 -5.54 0.14 -7.62
N GLN A 218 -5.36 -0.55 -6.49
CA GLN A 218 -4.80 -1.89 -6.43
C GLN A 218 -5.63 -2.76 -5.49
N ASN A 219 -5.52 -4.08 -5.65
CA ASN A 219 -6.07 -5.07 -4.73
C ASN A 219 -7.57 -4.88 -4.41
N GLY A 220 -8.36 -4.62 -5.45
CA GLY A 220 -9.79 -4.34 -5.33
C GLY A 220 -10.01 -2.87 -5.05
N SER A 221 -10.20 -2.51 -3.79
CA SER A 221 -10.60 -1.17 -3.38
C SER A 221 -9.47 -0.35 -2.74
N TRP A 222 -8.20 -0.73 -2.83
CA TRP A 222 -7.13 0.06 -2.22
C TRP A 222 -6.65 1.18 -3.13
N GLY A 223 -6.88 2.41 -2.72
CA GLY A 223 -6.46 3.61 -3.43
C GLY A 223 -5.18 4.20 -2.88
N LYS A 224 -4.20 4.44 -3.77
CA LYS A 224 -2.99 5.21 -3.45
C LYS A 224 -3.32 6.68 -3.43
N LEU A 225 -3.13 7.31 -2.28
CA LEU A 225 -3.31 8.75 -2.13
C LEU A 225 -2.29 9.50 -2.99
N LEU A 226 -2.73 10.54 -3.71
CA LEU A 226 -1.87 11.44 -4.50
C LEU A 226 -0.73 12.01 -3.64
N SER A 227 -1.05 12.32 -2.40
CA SER A 227 -0.14 12.76 -1.36
C SER A 227 1.11 11.95 -1.11
N GLY A 228 1.13 10.68 -1.54
CA GLY A 228 2.17 9.72 -1.15
C GLY A 228 2.07 9.22 0.29
N ALA A 229 1.08 9.67 1.09
CA ALA A 229 0.95 9.27 2.50
C ALA A 229 0.67 7.77 2.70
N GLY A 230 0.16 7.10 1.67
CA GLY A 230 -0.04 5.65 1.66
C GLY A 230 -1.31 5.24 0.92
N TRP A 231 -1.90 4.15 1.38
CA TRP A 231 -3.06 3.50 0.77
C TRP A 231 -4.26 3.56 1.71
N ILE A 232 -5.42 3.90 1.17
CA ILE A 232 -6.70 3.85 1.88
C ILE A 232 -7.63 2.85 1.22
N ASN A 233 -8.59 2.32 1.96
CA ASN A 233 -9.60 1.44 1.39
C ASN A 233 -10.78 2.27 0.87
N CYS A 234 -10.87 2.41 -0.44
CA CYS A 234 -11.90 3.13 -1.19
C CYS A 234 -13.25 2.41 -1.29
N HIS A 235 -13.43 1.28 -0.59
CA HIS A 235 -14.67 0.50 -0.63
C HIS A 235 -15.86 1.39 -0.23
N LYS A 236 -17.05 1.17 -0.83
CA LYS A 236 -18.26 1.98 -0.56
C LYS A 236 -18.65 2.10 0.92
N LYS A 237 -18.25 1.10 1.71
CA LYS A 237 -18.39 1.10 3.18
C LYS A 237 -17.65 2.27 3.85
N TYR A 238 -16.52 2.69 3.27
CA TYR A 238 -15.60 3.67 3.83
C TYR A 238 -15.55 4.97 3.03
N CYS A 239 -15.83 4.91 1.72
CA CYS A 239 -15.70 6.05 0.82
C CYS A 239 -16.82 6.12 -0.23
N THR A 240 -17.11 7.31 -0.74
CA THR A 240 -17.97 7.56 -1.90
C THR A 240 -17.11 8.05 -3.08
N TYR A 241 -17.26 7.44 -4.27
CA TYR A 241 -16.55 7.91 -5.46
C TYR A 241 -17.14 9.23 -5.96
N GLY A 242 -16.32 10.27 -6.00
CA GLY A 242 -16.69 11.63 -6.40
C GLY A 242 -16.47 11.95 -7.88
N GLY A 243 -16.00 10.98 -8.68
CA GLY A 243 -15.75 11.17 -10.11
C GLY A 243 -14.26 11.14 -10.49
N THR A 244 -14.00 11.18 -11.79
CA THR A 244 -12.63 11.33 -12.31
C THR A 244 -12.08 12.65 -11.79
N ALA A 245 -10.87 12.63 -11.24
CA ALA A 245 -10.16 13.87 -10.97
C ALA A 245 -10.16 14.67 -12.28
N SER A 246 -10.72 15.88 -12.26
CA SER A 246 -10.57 16.78 -13.42
C SER A 246 -9.08 16.85 -13.71
N ALA A 247 -8.71 16.80 -15.00
CA ALA A 247 -7.32 16.87 -15.42
C ALA A 247 -6.70 18.15 -14.84
N GLN A 248 -6.02 18.02 -13.70
CA GLN A 248 -5.26 19.12 -13.14
C GLN A 248 -3.89 19.12 -13.80
N LYS A 249 -3.66 20.26 -14.44
CA LYS A 249 -2.44 20.87 -14.93
C LYS A 249 -1.15 20.39 -14.24
N PRO A 250 -0.01 20.42 -14.96
CA PRO A 250 1.27 19.89 -14.49
C PRO A 250 1.74 20.57 -13.21
N ASP A 251 2.32 19.78 -12.31
CA ASP A 251 3.17 20.16 -11.18
C ASP A 251 2.71 21.37 -10.34
N ALA A 252 1.73 21.15 -9.45
CA ALA A 252 1.63 22.01 -8.26
C ALA A 252 2.89 21.80 -7.42
N LYS A 253 3.82 22.76 -7.49
CA LYS A 253 5.06 22.79 -6.72
C LYS A 253 4.76 22.62 -5.23
N ALA A 254 5.34 21.61 -4.61
CA ALA A 254 5.26 21.42 -3.16
C ALA A 254 5.75 22.69 -2.44
N ILE A 255 4.96 23.17 -1.48
CA ILE A 255 5.29 24.33 -0.65
C ILE A 255 6.21 23.91 0.51
N SER A 256 6.98 24.86 1.05
CA SER A 256 7.87 24.61 2.19
C SER A 256 7.09 24.18 3.44
N VAL A 257 7.66 23.29 4.26
CA VAL A 257 7.12 22.87 5.57
C VAL A 257 7.96 23.49 6.70
N ASP A 258 7.81 24.80 6.88
CA ASP A 258 8.58 25.59 7.85
C ASP A 258 7.80 25.94 9.13
N GLY A 259 6.47 25.77 9.13
CA GLY A 259 5.59 26.16 10.22
C GLY A 259 5.24 27.64 10.27
N VAL A 260 5.47 28.37 9.18
CA VAL A 260 5.12 29.79 9.04
C VAL A 260 3.96 29.95 8.07
N TRP A 261 2.88 30.60 8.52
CA TRP A 261 1.71 30.83 7.67
C TRP A 261 1.93 32.11 6.85
N GLY A 262 2.66 31.94 5.76
CA GLY A 262 2.99 33.00 4.80
C GLY A 262 2.10 33.01 3.55
N SER A 263 2.53 33.79 2.56
CA SER A 263 1.82 33.98 1.28
C SER A 263 1.79 32.72 0.43
N GLU A 264 2.86 31.90 0.47
CA GLU A 264 2.93 30.63 -0.25
C GLU A 264 1.86 29.65 0.25
N LEU A 265 1.79 29.40 1.56
CA LEU A 265 0.73 28.58 2.16
C LEU A 265 -0.65 29.16 1.88
N THR A 266 -0.82 30.48 2.00
CA THR A 266 -2.12 31.13 1.79
C THR A 266 -2.62 30.98 0.35
N ARG A 267 -1.75 31.18 -0.66
CA ARG A 267 -2.11 30.96 -2.06
C ARG A 267 -2.47 29.52 -2.35
N ARG A 268 -1.72 28.57 -1.77
CA ARG A 268 -2.00 27.13 -1.93
C ARG A 268 -3.34 26.76 -1.30
N LEU A 269 -3.63 27.27 -0.11
CA LEU A 269 -4.94 27.08 0.51
C LEU A 269 -6.06 27.73 -0.33
N GLN A 270 -5.84 28.92 -0.87
CA GLN A 270 -6.83 29.59 -1.72
C GLN A 270 -7.13 28.81 -2.99
N GLU A 271 -6.10 28.22 -3.60
CA GLU A 271 -6.23 27.29 -4.72
C GLU A 271 -7.07 26.07 -4.33
N ILE A 272 -6.72 25.39 -3.23
CA ILE A 272 -7.40 24.18 -2.74
C ILE A 272 -8.88 24.45 -2.42
N PHE A 273 -9.17 25.56 -1.74
CA PHE A 273 -10.51 25.91 -1.28
C PHE A 273 -11.31 26.74 -2.29
N GLY A 274 -10.77 27.01 -3.48
CA GLY A 274 -11.46 27.75 -4.54
C GLY A 274 -11.82 29.19 -4.17
N THR A 275 -10.94 29.88 -3.42
CA THR A 275 -11.12 31.28 -3.02
C THR A 275 -10.19 32.20 -3.83
N PRO A 276 -10.38 33.54 -3.82
CA PRO A 276 -9.47 34.45 -4.51
C PRO A 276 -8.01 34.25 -4.08
N GLN A 277 -7.12 34.00 -5.04
CA GLN A 277 -5.70 33.69 -4.81
C GLN A 277 -4.86 34.96 -4.62
N ASP A 278 -5.16 35.77 -3.62
CA ASP A 278 -4.45 37.02 -3.32
C ASP A 278 -3.24 36.83 -2.38
N GLY A 279 -3.11 35.68 -1.74
CA GLY A 279 -2.06 35.35 -0.78
C GLY A 279 -2.18 36.04 0.58
N ARG A 280 -3.36 36.56 0.93
CA ARG A 280 -3.62 37.33 2.16
C ARG A 280 -4.81 36.76 2.93
N ILE A 281 -4.86 37.01 4.25
CA ILE A 281 -6.09 36.82 5.04
C ILE A 281 -6.61 38.19 5.48
N SER A 282 -7.62 38.67 4.77
CA SER A 282 -8.15 40.03 4.92
C SER A 282 -9.03 40.20 6.16
N ASN A 283 -9.11 41.45 6.65
CA ASN A 283 -10.05 41.92 7.68
C ASN A 283 -10.06 41.09 8.98
N GLN A 284 -8.89 40.79 9.55
CA GLN A 284 -8.77 40.01 10.78
C GLN A 284 -8.83 40.91 12.04
N PRO A 285 -9.46 40.51 13.15
CA PRO A 285 -9.57 41.37 14.33
C PRO A 285 -8.22 41.59 15.00
N THR A 286 -7.85 42.85 15.25
CA THR A 286 -6.59 43.20 15.93
C THR A 286 -6.44 42.51 17.30
N SER A 287 -7.55 42.21 17.99
CA SER A 287 -7.56 41.48 19.26
C SER A 287 -7.00 40.05 19.17
N ASN A 288 -6.97 39.46 17.98
CA ASN A 288 -6.48 38.09 17.77
C ASN A 288 -4.99 38.04 17.38
N ARG A 289 -4.30 39.20 17.29
CA ARG A 289 -2.88 39.25 16.91
C ARG A 289 -2.00 38.38 17.80
N GLU A 290 -2.21 38.44 19.12
CA GLU A 290 -1.39 37.73 20.10
C GLU A 290 -1.50 36.21 19.96
N CYS A 291 -2.67 35.69 19.56
CA CYS A 291 -2.84 34.26 19.32
C CYS A 291 -2.44 33.83 17.89
N CYS A 292 -2.02 34.76 17.01
CA CYS A 292 -1.76 34.50 15.59
C CYS A 292 -0.34 34.88 15.15
N VAL A 293 0.64 34.85 16.07
CA VAL A 293 2.03 35.28 15.82
C VAL A 293 2.71 34.54 14.65
N GLY A 294 2.29 33.32 14.35
CA GLY A 294 2.80 32.53 13.23
C GLY A 294 2.24 32.88 11.85
N ILE A 295 1.31 33.85 11.76
CA ILE A 295 0.73 34.31 10.49
C ILE A 295 1.36 35.64 10.07
N THR A 296 2.03 35.65 8.92
CA THR A 296 2.74 36.83 8.42
C THR A 296 1.94 37.64 7.40
N VAL A 297 0.80 37.13 6.94
CA VAL A 297 -0.02 37.73 5.86
C VAL A 297 -1.42 38.17 6.29
N ALA A 298 -1.63 38.31 7.60
CA ALA A 298 -2.91 38.77 8.15
C ALA A 298 -3.07 40.28 8.07
N GLU A 299 -4.20 40.72 7.51
CA GLU A 299 -4.57 42.13 7.47
C GLU A 299 -5.46 42.48 8.65
N TRP A 300 -4.85 43.05 9.68
CA TRP A 300 -5.52 43.35 10.92
C TRP A 300 -6.35 44.63 10.85
N SER A 301 -7.56 44.60 11.39
CA SER A 301 -8.52 45.71 11.41
C SER A 301 -9.25 45.81 12.75
N THR A 302 -9.59 47.03 13.13
CA THR A 302 -10.55 47.33 14.22
C THR A 302 -11.98 47.54 13.69
N LYS A 303 -12.15 47.70 12.38
CA LYS A 303 -13.44 47.80 11.68
C LYS A 303 -13.73 46.50 10.95
N LEU A 304 -14.57 45.67 11.55
CA LEU A 304 -14.86 44.32 11.11
C LEU A 304 -16.00 44.32 10.08
N SER A 305 -15.79 43.63 8.95
CA SER A 305 -16.69 43.58 7.80
C SER A 305 -16.70 42.17 7.18
N GLY A 306 -16.82 41.15 8.03
CA GLY A 306 -16.96 39.75 7.62
C GLY A 306 -15.66 38.99 7.31
N GLY A 307 -14.46 39.52 7.53
CA GLY A 307 -13.24 38.69 7.49
C GLY A 307 -12.88 38.10 6.12
N SER A 308 -12.00 37.09 6.13
CA SER A 308 -11.42 36.49 4.93
C SER A 308 -12.29 35.36 4.38
N ALA A 309 -12.47 35.33 3.06
CA ALA A 309 -13.10 34.22 2.36
C ALA A 309 -12.36 32.89 2.57
N LEU A 310 -11.02 32.91 2.61
CA LEU A 310 -10.23 31.72 2.92
C LEU A 310 -10.51 31.23 4.34
N ILE A 311 -10.55 32.14 5.32
CA ILE A 311 -10.78 31.75 6.71
C ILE A 311 -12.17 31.15 6.89
N ARG A 312 -13.20 31.69 6.23
CA ARG A 312 -14.53 31.04 6.20
C ARG A 312 -14.47 29.59 5.70
N LYS A 313 -13.76 29.35 4.59
CA LYS A 313 -13.58 27.98 4.07
C LYS A 313 -12.80 27.07 5.00
N LEU A 314 -11.82 27.61 5.72
CA LEU A 314 -11.11 26.85 6.74
C LEU A 314 -11.97 26.57 7.98
N GLN A 315 -12.90 27.45 8.33
CA GLN A 315 -13.86 27.24 9.41
C GLN A 315 -14.91 26.19 9.05
N GLU A 316 -15.45 26.27 7.82
CA GLU A 316 -16.31 25.23 7.24
C GLU A 316 -15.60 23.88 7.27
N TRP A 317 -14.34 23.84 6.78
CA TRP A 317 -13.52 22.64 6.83
C TRP A 317 -13.28 22.17 8.26
N ALA A 318 -13.02 23.07 9.20
CA ALA A 318 -12.80 22.76 10.61
C ALA A 318 -14.07 22.48 11.42
N GLU A 319 -15.25 22.51 10.78
CA GLU A 319 -16.56 22.29 11.42
C GLU A 319 -16.79 23.23 12.61
N THR A 320 -16.51 24.51 12.41
CA THR A 320 -16.71 25.59 13.40
C THR A 320 -17.43 26.77 12.77
N THR A 321 -17.80 27.78 13.57
CA THR A 321 -18.49 28.99 13.10
C THR A 321 -17.74 29.68 11.95
N GLU A 322 -18.44 29.91 10.83
CA GLU A 322 -17.90 30.49 9.59
C GLU A 322 -17.96 32.02 9.57
N ASP A 323 -17.35 32.68 10.55
CA ASP A 323 -17.36 34.15 10.67
C ASP A 323 -16.28 34.88 9.83
N GLY A 324 -15.34 34.14 9.26
CA GLY A 324 -14.21 34.68 8.47
C GLY A 324 -13.05 35.20 9.29
N TYR A 325 -13.06 35.01 10.61
CA TYR A 325 -12.05 35.49 11.54
C TYR A 325 -11.20 34.34 12.12
N ILE A 326 -9.88 34.49 12.03
CA ILE A 326 -8.93 33.59 12.67
C ILE A 326 -8.71 34.07 14.11
N GLY A 327 -9.25 33.30 15.05
CA GLY A 327 -9.14 33.54 16.47
C GLY A 327 -9.05 32.22 17.23
N PRO A 328 -8.95 32.26 18.57
CA PRO A 328 -8.65 31.06 19.36
C PRO A 328 -9.62 29.89 19.14
N GLN A 329 -10.90 30.16 18.85
CA GLN A 329 -11.87 29.10 18.53
C GLN A 329 -11.56 28.43 17.19
N THR A 330 -11.39 29.21 16.12
CA THR A 330 -10.97 28.73 14.80
C THR A 330 -9.65 27.95 14.88
N ILE A 331 -8.68 28.47 15.63
CA ILE A 331 -7.37 27.83 15.80
C ILE A 331 -7.50 26.48 16.51
N ARG A 332 -8.27 26.40 17.61
CA ARG A 332 -8.50 25.13 18.31
C ARG A 332 -9.20 24.10 17.43
N ALA A 333 -10.14 24.54 16.59
CA ALA A 333 -10.83 23.67 15.64
C ALA A 333 -9.85 23.09 14.60
N LEU A 334 -9.01 23.95 14.02
CA LEU A 334 -7.95 23.53 13.09
C LEU A 334 -6.93 22.59 13.75
N GLN A 335 -6.49 22.89 14.97
CA GLN A 335 -5.56 22.05 15.73
C GLN A 335 -6.14 20.66 16.00
N LYS A 336 -7.41 20.57 16.41
CA LYS A 336 -8.12 19.30 16.57
C LYS A 336 -8.18 18.54 15.25
N LYS A 337 -8.55 19.21 14.17
CA LYS A 337 -8.69 18.58 12.84
C LYS A 337 -7.36 18.08 12.27
N LEU A 338 -6.28 18.80 12.53
CA LEU A 338 -4.92 18.45 12.09
C LEU A 338 -4.18 17.51 13.06
N GLY A 339 -4.76 17.18 14.22
CA GLY A 339 -4.14 16.30 15.21
C GLY A 339 -2.91 16.89 15.91
N THR A 340 -2.87 18.21 16.09
CA THR A 340 -1.77 18.93 16.77
C THR A 340 -2.18 19.39 18.17
N PRO A 341 -1.25 19.84 19.04
CA PRO A 341 -1.60 20.41 20.35
C PRO A 341 -2.68 21.50 20.24
N VAL A 342 -3.68 21.44 21.12
CA VAL A 342 -4.87 22.31 21.08
C VAL A 342 -4.73 23.39 22.14
N ASP A 343 -4.09 24.51 21.80
CA ASP A 343 -3.87 25.66 22.69
C ASP A 343 -4.63 26.93 22.24
N GLY A 344 -5.09 26.97 20.98
CA GLY A 344 -5.72 28.15 20.39
C GLY A 344 -4.74 29.23 19.96
N VAL A 345 -3.47 28.88 19.78
CA VAL A 345 -2.38 29.78 19.38
C VAL A 345 -1.68 29.22 18.14
N ILE A 346 -1.41 30.10 17.17
CA ILE A 346 -0.51 29.83 16.05
C ILE A 346 0.84 30.46 16.40
N SER A 347 1.76 29.67 16.95
CA SER A 347 3.12 30.09 17.29
C SER A 347 4.01 30.33 16.05
N TYR A 348 5.16 30.97 16.23
CA TYR A 348 6.16 31.14 15.17
C TYR A 348 7.46 30.40 15.53
N PRO A 349 7.77 29.22 14.93
CA PRO A 349 6.94 28.43 14.02
C PRO A 349 5.82 27.66 14.75
N SER A 350 4.81 27.21 14.01
CA SER A 350 3.66 26.45 14.54
C SER A 350 3.62 25.01 14.03
N ALA A 351 3.40 24.07 14.95
CA ALA A 351 3.15 22.66 14.62
C ALA A 351 1.86 22.49 13.80
N MET A 352 0.81 23.26 14.10
CA MET A 352 -0.43 23.28 13.33
C MET A 352 -0.18 23.73 11.89
N VAL A 353 0.64 24.77 11.71
CA VAL A 353 0.99 25.27 10.37
C VAL A 353 1.81 24.25 9.59
N ARG A 354 2.77 23.56 10.22
CA ARG A 354 3.50 22.45 9.58
C ARG A 354 2.55 21.36 9.10
N ALA A 355 1.65 20.91 9.97
CA ALA A 355 0.65 19.90 9.62
C ALA A 355 -0.26 20.37 8.46
N LEU A 356 -0.61 21.66 8.43
CA LEU A 356 -1.40 22.26 7.36
C LEU A 356 -0.61 22.36 6.04
N GLN A 357 0.67 22.72 6.07
CA GLN A 357 1.56 22.74 4.90
C GLN A 357 1.74 21.34 4.32
N GLU A 358 2.00 20.36 5.18
CA GLU A 358 2.04 18.97 4.76
C GLU A 358 0.70 18.55 4.14
N TRP A 359 -0.43 18.89 4.78
CA TRP A 359 -1.76 18.61 4.21
C TRP A 359 -1.97 19.25 2.83
N CYS A 360 -1.48 20.47 2.61
CA CYS A 360 -1.56 21.14 1.30
C CYS A 360 -0.73 20.44 0.22
N ASN A 361 0.45 19.93 0.57
CA ASN A 361 1.31 19.13 -0.31
C ASN A 361 0.72 17.75 -0.62
N ARG A 362 -0.31 17.35 0.12
CA ARG A 362 -1.03 16.09 -0.05
C ARG A 362 -2.27 16.19 -0.95
N GLN A 363 -2.75 17.41 -1.22
CA GLN A 363 -3.91 17.68 -2.09
C GLN A 363 -3.49 17.66 -3.55
#